data_AF-A0A3Q7UBY4-F1
#
_entry.id   AF-A0A3Q7UBY4-F1
#
_cell.length_a   1.000
_cell.length_b   1.000
_cell.length_c   1.000
_cell.angle_alpha   90.00
_cell.angle_beta   90.00
_cell.angle_gamma   90.00
#
_symmetry.space_group_name_H-M   'P 1'
#
loop_
_entity.id
_entity.type
_entity.pdbx_description
1 polymer ?
#
loop_
_entity_poly.entity_id
_entity_poly.type
_entity_poly.pdbx_seq_one_letter_code
_entity_poly.pdbx_strand_id
1 'polypeptide(L)'
;MSVAVETFGFFMAALGLLMLGVTLPNSYWRVSTVHGSVITTNTIFENLWFSCATDSLGVYSCREFPSLLALSGYLQACRALMITAIFLGFLGLFLGMVGLRCINIGGMELSRKAKLAATAGVLHILAGFCGMVAISWYAFNITREFFDPLYPGTKYELGPALYLGWSASLLAILGGVCLGSRCCRAPDATPAPRLPYDASAVRSPGLVDRLRPAASDEEGDSTFGKYGKNAYV
;
A
#
# COMPACT_ATOMS: atom_id res chain seq x y z
N MET A 1 -10.33 1.63 -8.64
CA MET A 1 -11.16 0.89 -7.66
C MET A 1 -12.35 1.76 -7.27
N SER A 2 -13.23 1.25 -6.40
CA SER A 2 -14.11 2.16 -5.66
C SER A 2 -13.22 3.06 -4.79
N VAL A 3 -13.57 4.33 -4.68
CA VAL A 3 -12.83 5.30 -3.85
C VAL A 3 -12.74 4.81 -2.40
N ALA A 4 -13.77 4.13 -1.90
CA ALA A 4 -13.79 3.57 -0.55
C ALA A 4 -12.65 2.56 -0.31
N VAL A 5 -12.42 1.62 -1.25
CA VAL A 5 -11.37 0.59 -1.11
C VAL A 5 -9.98 1.21 -1.22
N GLU A 6 -9.82 2.22 -2.09
CA GLU A 6 -8.56 2.95 -2.28
C GLU A 6 -8.17 3.68 -0.99
N THR A 7 -9.09 4.48 -0.44
CA THR A 7 -8.89 5.24 0.79
C THR A 7 -8.68 4.32 1.99
N PHE A 8 -9.48 3.27 2.14
CA PHE A 8 -9.32 2.29 3.20
C PHE A 8 -7.96 1.59 3.14
N GLY A 9 -7.55 1.13 1.95
CA GLY A 9 -6.25 0.50 1.75
C GLY A 9 -5.08 1.44 2.07
N PHE A 10 -5.19 2.70 1.68
CA PHE A 10 -4.19 3.73 2.00
C PHE A 10 -4.04 3.92 3.51
N PHE A 11 -5.13 4.08 4.26
CA PHE A 11 -5.05 4.25 5.72
C PHE A 11 -4.54 3.00 6.44
N MET A 12 -4.93 1.80 5.99
CA MET A 12 -4.37 0.55 6.53
C MET A 12 -2.85 0.48 6.31
N ALA A 13 -2.38 0.80 5.11
CA ALA A 13 -0.98 0.79 4.77
C ALA A 13 -0.18 1.84 5.57
N ALA A 14 -0.75 3.04 5.76
CA ALA A 14 -0.17 4.09 6.59
C ALA A 14 -0.07 3.67 8.07
N LEU A 15 -1.13 3.06 8.61
CA LEU A 15 -1.13 2.53 9.98
C LEU A 15 -0.10 1.40 10.15
N GLY A 16 -0.01 0.49 9.17
CA GLY A 16 1.01 -0.57 9.14
C GLY A 16 2.44 -0.01 9.17
N LEU A 17 2.72 1.02 8.35
CA LEU A 17 4.01 1.71 8.36
C LEU A 17 4.30 2.36 9.73
N LEU A 18 3.32 3.06 10.31
CA LEU A 18 3.46 3.67 11.63
C LEU A 18 3.79 2.62 12.69
N MET A 19 3.06 1.51 12.72
CA MET A 19 3.29 0.42 13.67
C MET A 19 4.65 -0.27 13.46
N LEU A 20 5.12 -0.43 12.21
CA LEU A 20 6.48 -0.92 11.94
C LEU A 20 7.54 0.07 12.49
N GLY A 21 7.30 1.38 12.32
CA GLY A 21 8.14 2.44 12.85
C GLY A 21 8.21 2.45 14.37
N VAL A 22 7.12 2.10 15.07
CA VAL A 22 7.09 1.94 16.54
C VAL A 22 7.73 0.61 16.97
N THR A 23 7.57 -0.45 16.18
CA THR A 23 8.13 -1.77 16.47
C THR A 23 9.66 -1.77 16.48
N LEU A 24 10.29 -1.11 15.49
CA LEU A 24 11.76 -1.09 15.35
C LEU A 24 12.50 -0.59 16.61
N PRO A 25 12.17 0.56 17.22
CA PRO A 25 12.84 1.05 18.43
C PRO A 25 12.27 0.48 19.73
N ASN A 26 11.14 -0.26 19.70
CA ASN A 26 10.51 -0.79 20.91
C ASN A 26 11.51 -1.63 21.71
N SER A 27 11.66 -1.39 23.01
CA SER A 27 12.65 -2.07 23.85
C SER A 27 12.37 -3.56 24.11
N TYR A 28 11.15 -4.04 23.81
CA TYR A 28 10.67 -5.35 24.23
C TYR A 28 10.45 -6.31 23.05
N TRP A 29 11.52 -6.65 22.32
CA TRP A 29 11.47 -7.70 21.31
C TRP A 29 11.60 -9.09 21.92
N ARG A 30 12.41 -9.21 22.96
CA ARG A 30 12.52 -10.41 23.78
C ARG A 30 12.69 -10.05 25.24
N VAL A 31 12.19 -10.92 26.13
CA VAL A 31 12.24 -10.73 27.59
C VAL A 31 12.75 -12.01 28.23
N SER A 32 13.70 -11.94 29.16
CA SER A 32 14.29 -13.12 29.80
C SER A 32 13.26 -13.84 30.66
N THR A 33 13.22 -15.17 30.58
CA THR A 33 12.38 -15.99 31.48
C THR A 33 13.08 -16.21 32.83
N VAL A 34 12.30 -16.42 33.88
CA VAL A 34 12.80 -16.69 35.24
C VAL A 34 12.97 -18.20 35.49
N HIS A 35 12.64 -19.04 34.51
CA HIS A 35 12.68 -20.48 34.67
C HIS A 35 14.12 -21.05 34.71
N GLY A 36 14.52 -21.54 35.88
CA GLY A 36 15.62 -22.50 36.04
C GLY A 36 16.97 -21.95 36.51
N SER A 37 17.13 -20.65 36.73
CA SER A 37 18.36 -20.08 37.30
C SER A 37 18.18 -19.70 38.77
N VAL A 38 19.09 -20.19 39.61
CA VAL A 38 19.18 -19.88 41.04
C VAL A 38 19.64 -18.43 41.16
N ILE A 39 18.72 -17.55 41.62
CA ILE A 39 18.94 -16.12 41.92
C ILE A 39 19.17 -15.25 40.67
N THR A 40 18.14 -15.03 39.85
CA THR A 40 18.07 -13.87 38.95
C THR A 40 17.29 -12.75 39.63
N THR A 41 17.99 -11.77 40.20
CA THR A 41 17.40 -10.53 40.73
C THR A 41 16.99 -9.54 39.64
N ASN A 42 17.31 -9.83 38.36
CA ASN A 42 17.24 -8.88 37.26
C ASN A 42 16.43 -9.44 36.09
N THR A 43 15.53 -8.62 35.53
CA THR A 43 14.81 -8.91 34.28
C THR A 43 15.53 -8.26 33.10
N ILE A 44 15.94 -9.05 32.11
CA ILE A 44 16.62 -8.58 30.90
C ILE A 44 15.61 -8.50 29.77
N PHE A 45 15.59 -7.38 29.05
CA PHE A 45 14.79 -7.21 27.85
C PHE A 45 15.63 -6.53 26.77
N GLU A 46 15.44 -6.99 25.55
CA GLU A 46 16.30 -6.58 24.44
C GLU A 46 15.47 -6.24 23.21
N ASN A 47 16.00 -5.30 22.44
CA ASN A 47 15.51 -4.98 21.10
C ASN A 47 16.58 -5.27 20.05
N LEU A 48 16.52 -4.60 18.90
CA LEU A 48 17.53 -4.78 17.87
C LEU A 48 18.83 -4.04 18.19
N TRP A 49 18.85 -3.03 19.05
CA TRP A 49 19.96 -2.09 19.22
C TRP A 49 20.58 -2.12 20.62
N PHE A 50 19.76 -2.35 21.63
CA PHE A 50 20.09 -2.28 23.04
C PHE A 50 19.69 -3.56 23.77
N SER A 51 20.48 -3.90 24.77
CA SER A 51 20.17 -4.86 25.81
C SER A 51 20.01 -4.09 27.12
N CYS A 52 18.87 -4.24 27.77
CA CYS A 52 18.51 -3.51 28.98
C CYS A 52 18.18 -4.49 30.09
N ALA A 53 18.49 -4.11 31.33
CA ALA A 53 18.19 -4.87 32.52
C ALA A 53 17.59 -3.97 33.61
N THR A 54 16.60 -4.51 34.30
CA THR A 54 16.01 -3.92 35.51
C THR A 54 16.29 -4.84 36.70
N ASP A 55 16.90 -4.31 37.74
CA ASP A 55 17.15 -5.03 39.01
C ASP A 55 15.94 -4.90 39.95
N SER A 56 15.82 -5.82 40.90
CA SER A 56 14.88 -5.81 42.03
C SER A 56 14.85 -4.51 42.85
N LEU A 57 15.97 -3.76 42.86
CA LEU A 57 16.08 -2.43 43.48
C LEU A 57 15.53 -1.29 42.61
N GLY A 58 14.96 -1.59 41.43
CA GLY A 58 14.44 -0.60 40.49
C GLY A 58 15.50 0.10 39.64
N VAL A 59 16.76 -0.35 39.69
CA VAL A 59 17.84 0.21 38.87
C VAL A 59 17.67 -0.24 37.42
N TYR A 60 17.59 0.74 36.51
CA TYR A 60 17.48 0.54 35.06
C TYR A 60 18.83 0.81 34.39
N SER A 61 19.36 -0.17 33.67
CA SER A 61 20.61 -0.02 32.91
C SER A 61 20.46 -0.58 31.50
N CYS A 62 20.78 0.24 30.49
CA CYS A 62 20.80 -0.18 29.09
C CYS A 62 22.20 -0.07 28.53
N ARG A 63 22.58 -1.04 27.71
CA ARG A 63 23.84 -1.06 26.97
C ARG A 63 23.56 -1.33 25.49
N GLU A 64 24.29 -0.65 24.62
CA GLU A 64 24.27 -0.96 23.19
C GLU A 64 24.90 -2.33 22.93
N PHE A 65 24.39 -3.05 21.94
CA PHE A 65 25.02 -4.30 21.54
C PHE A 65 26.45 -4.04 21.04
N PRO A 66 27.44 -4.88 21.43
CA PRO A 66 28.80 -4.74 20.96
C PRO A 66 28.86 -4.86 19.43
N SER A 67 29.93 -4.29 18.86
CA SER A 67 30.23 -4.06 17.44
C SER A 67 29.66 -5.11 16.46
N LEU A 68 29.37 -4.68 15.22
CA LEU A 68 28.79 -5.49 14.13
C LEU A 68 29.41 -6.89 13.91
N LEU A 69 30.67 -7.11 14.32
CA LEU A 69 31.39 -8.38 14.19
C LEU A 69 31.10 -9.39 15.31
N ALA A 70 30.66 -8.92 16.48
CA ALA A 70 30.39 -9.74 17.68
C ALA A 70 28.90 -10.07 17.85
N LEU A 71 28.02 -9.45 17.06
CA LEU A 71 26.58 -9.65 17.13
C LEU A 71 26.13 -10.82 16.25
N SER A 72 25.10 -11.56 16.67
CA SER A 72 24.60 -12.71 15.90
C SER A 72 24.10 -12.27 14.52
N GLY A 73 24.43 -13.05 13.48
CA GLY A 73 24.13 -12.69 12.10
C GLY A 73 22.64 -12.47 11.80
N TYR A 74 21.74 -13.18 12.49
CA TYR A 74 20.30 -13.01 12.31
C TYR A 74 19.80 -11.64 12.81
N LEU A 75 20.40 -11.09 13.87
CA LEU A 75 20.05 -9.76 14.41
C LEU A 75 20.39 -8.67 13.40
N GLN A 76 21.56 -8.77 12.77
CA GLN A 76 21.99 -7.85 11.70
C GLN A 76 21.05 -7.93 10.48
N ALA A 77 20.64 -9.15 10.09
CA ALA A 77 19.71 -9.33 8.99
C ALA A 77 18.30 -8.79 9.33
N CYS A 78 17.81 -8.98 10.56
CA CYS A 78 16.55 -8.41 11.02
C CYS A 78 16.58 -6.87 11.02
N ARG A 79 17.69 -6.25 11.43
CA ARG A 79 17.90 -4.78 11.31
C ARG A 79 17.76 -4.32 9.87
N ALA A 80 18.48 -4.95 8.95
CA ALA A 80 18.41 -4.60 7.53
C ALA A 80 16.98 -4.75 6.98
N LEU A 81 16.31 -5.88 7.24
CA LEU A 81 14.96 -6.13 6.79
C LEU A 81 13.94 -5.11 7.32
N MET A 82 13.99 -4.78 8.61
CA MET A 82 13.09 -3.79 9.22
C MET A 82 13.33 -2.38 8.66
N ILE A 83 14.60 -1.99 8.49
CA ILE A 83 14.95 -0.70 7.89
C ILE A 83 14.44 -0.64 6.44
N THR A 84 14.70 -1.67 5.64
CA THR A 84 14.20 -1.77 4.26
C THR A 84 12.67 -1.74 4.21
N ALA A 85 11.99 -2.44 5.13
CA ALA A 85 10.53 -2.40 5.22
C ALA A 85 10.00 -0.99 5.43
N ILE A 86 10.60 -0.23 6.36
CA ILE A 86 10.21 1.16 6.65
C ILE A 86 10.48 2.06 5.43
N PHE A 87 11.65 1.95 4.79
CA PHE A 87 11.97 2.73 3.58
C PHE A 87 11.00 2.46 2.43
N LEU A 88 10.71 1.19 2.14
CA LEU A 88 9.72 0.80 1.13
C LEU A 88 8.33 1.31 1.47
N GLY A 89 7.93 1.24 2.75
CA GLY A 89 6.65 1.74 3.22
C GLY A 89 6.53 3.25 3.10
N PHE A 90 7.58 4.03 3.40
CA PHE A 90 7.58 5.49 3.19
C PHE A 90 7.47 5.86 1.71
N LEU A 91 8.20 5.17 0.83
CA LEU A 91 8.09 5.38 -0.61
C LEU A 91 6.68 5.02 -1.10
N GLY A 92 6.12 3.91 -0.63
CA GLY A 92 4.75 3.49 -0.89
C GLY A 92 3.74 4.54 -0.45
N LEU A 93 3.88 5.09 0.75
CA LEU A 93 2.99 6.12 1.29
C LEU A 93 3.01 7.38 0.43
N PHE A 94 4.20 7.84 0.02
CA PHE A 94 4.36 9.02 -0.83
C PHE A 94 3.69 8.82 -2.20
N LEU A 95 3.97 7.70 -2.87
CA LEU A 95 3.33 7.39 -4.16
C LEU A 95 1.82 7.19 -4.00
N GLY A 96 1.38 6.61 -2.88
CA GLY A 96 -0.02 6.43 -2.54
C GLY A 96 -0.74 7.77 -2.43
N MET A 97 -0.19 8.74 -1.68
CA MET A 97 -0.77 10.09 -1.56
C MET A 97 -0.96 10.77 -2.92
N VAL A 98 0.04 10.70 -3.80
CA VAL A 98 -0.07 11.30 -5.15
C VAL A 98 -1.02 10.50 -6.06
N GLY A 99 -1.14 9.19 -5.83
CA GLY A 99 -1.98 8.27 -6.61
C GLY A 99 -3.47 8.25 -6.23
N LEU A 100 -3.85 8.82 -5.08
CA LEU A 100 -5.23 8.87 -4.62
C LEU A 100 -6.11 9.74 -5.53
N ARG A 101 -7.33 9.26 -5.82
CA ARG A 101 -8.29 10.01 -6.66
C ARG A 101 -8.75 11.32 -6.03
N CYS A 102 -8.85 11.37 -4.71
CA CYS A 102 -9.29 12.55 -3.96
C CYS A 102 -8.23 13.67 -3.91
N ILE A 103 -6.96 13.37 -4.25
CA ILE A 103 -5.87 14.34 -4.20
C ILE A 103 -5.62 14.87 -5.62
N ASN A 104 -5.77 16.18 -5.81
CA ASN A 104 -5.51 16.84 -7.09
C ASN A 104 -4.17 17.57 -7.06
N ILE A 105 -3.09 16.85 -7.32
CA ILE A 105 -1.75 17.43 -7.51
C ILE A 105 -1.46 17.47 -9.01
N GLY A 106 -1.26 18.66 -9.57
CA GLY A 106 -0.71 18.85 -10.91
C GLY A 106 -1.56 18.35 -12.09
N GLY A 107 -2.89 18.22 -11.94
CA GLY A 107 -3.78 17.88 -13.06
C GLY A 107 -3.52 16.52 -13.71
N MET A 108 -3.00 15.55 -12.94
CA MET A 108 -2.61 14.25 -13.46
C MET A 108 -3.79 13.41 -13.96
N GLU A 109 -3.63 12.81 -15.14
CA GLU A 109 -4.56 11.83 -15.71
C GLU A 109 -4.88 10.68 -14.77
N LEU A 110 -6.14 10.24 -14.76
CA LEU A 110 -6.62 9.18 -13.86
C LEU A 110 -5.87 7.86 -14.05
N SER A 111 -5.45 7.56 -15.28
CA SER A 111 -4.63 6.38 -15.62
C SER A 111 -3.25 6.43 -14.96
N ARG A 112 -2.63 7.61 -14.84
CA ARG A 112 -1.34 7.77 -14.18
C ARG A 112 -1.47 7.66 -12.66
N LYS A 113 -2.53 8.24 -12.09
CA LYS A 113 -2.87 8.09 -10.66
C LYS A 113 -3.08 6.62 -10.29
N ALA A 114 -3.82 5.88 -11.12
CA ALA A 114 -4.03 4.44 -10.91
C ALA A 114 -2.73 3.61 -10.95
N LYS A 115 -1.79 3.94 -11.85
CA LYS A 115 -0.47 3.30 -11.88
C LYS A 115 0.33 3.62 -10.61
N LEU A 116 0.32 4.87 -10.14
CA LEU A 116 0.99 5.26 -8.90
C LEU A 116 0.40 4.53 -7.68
N ALA A 117 -0.92 4.47 -7.56
CA ALA A 117 -1.60 3.73 -6.50
C ALA A 117 -1.27 2.24 -6.53
N ALA A 118 -1.19 1.63 -7.73
CA ALA A 118 -0.78 0.24 -7.88
C ALA A 118 0.69 0.02 -7.45
N THR A 119 1.61 0.92 -7.87
CA THR A 119 3.02 0.84 -7.44
C THR A 119 3.17 1.03 -5.93
N ALA A 120 2.40 1.93 -5.33
CA ALA A 120 2.34 2.11 -3.89
C ALA A 120 1.87 0.83 -3.18
N GLY A 121 0.84 0.17 -3.73
CA GLY A 121 0.35 -1.10 -3.22
C GLY A 121 1.42 -2.19 -3.21
N VAL A 122 2.17 -2.35 -4.32
CA VAL A 122 3.28 -3.31 -4.41
C VAL A 122 4.37 -3.00 -3.38
N LEU A 123 4.75 -1.73 -3.21
CA LEU A 123 5.75 -1.32 -2.22
C LEU A 123 5.31 -1.64 -0.79
N HIS A 124 4.04 -1.40 -0.44
CA HIS A 124 3.50 -1.75 0.88
C HIS A 124 3.43 -3.27 1.12
N ILE A 125 3.13 -4.06 0.08
CA ILE A 125 3.19 -5.52 0.16
C ILE A 125 4.62 -5.98 0.42
N LEU A 126 5.60 -5.48 -0.34
CA LEU A 126 7.02 -5.82 -0.14
C LEU A 126 7.52 -5.37 1.25
N ALA A 127 7.15 -4.18 1.69
CA ALA A 127 7.45 -3.69 3.04
C ALA A 127 6.91 -4.63 4.12
N GLY A 128 5.63 -5.02 4.00
CA GLY A 128 5.00 -5.95 4.93
C GLY A 128 5.63 -7.33 4.91
N PHE A 129 6.06 -7.85 3.76
CA PHE A 129 6.81 -9.11 3.69
C PHE A 129 8.19 -9.02 4.36
N CYS A 130 8.95 -7.95 4.13
CA CYS A 130 10.23 -7.72 4.80
C CYS A 130 10.06 -7.68 6.33
N GLY A 131 9.04 -6.95 6.82
CA GLY A 131 8.68 -6.92 8.24
C GLY A 131 8.31 -8.31 8.76
N MET A 132 7.42 -9.01 8.05
CA MET A 132 6.96 -10.35 8.43
C MET A 132 8.12 -11.34 8.57
N VAL A 133 9.04 -11.35 7.59
CA VAL A 133 10.22 -12.21 7.61
C VAL A 133 11.13 -11.85 8.79
N ALA A 134 11.40 -10.57 9.03
CA ALA A 134 12.25 -10.14 10.15
C ALA A 134 11.68 -10.58 11.50
N ILE A 135 10.40 -10.29 11.76
CA ILE A 135 9.75 -10.62 13.03
C ILE A 135 9.64 -12.14 13.21
N SER A 136 9.24 -12.88 12.16
CA SER A 136 9.11 -14.33 12.20
C SER A 136 10.45 -15.02 12.43
N TRP A 137 11.50 -14.55 11.75
CA TRP A 137 12.84 -15.13 11.90
C TRP A 137 13.43 -14.85 13.27
N TYR A 138 13.20 -13.65 13.82
CA TYR A 138 13.58 -13.32 15.20
C TYR A 138 12.85 -14.22 16.21
N ALA A 139 11.52 -14.35 16.07
CA ALA A 139 10.69 -15.23 16.91
C ALA A 139 11.15 -16.69 16.83
N PHE A 140 11.42 -17.20 15.63
CA PHE A 140 11.91 -18.57 15.42
C PHE A 140 13.21 -18.85 16.18
N ASN A 141 14.16 -17.91 16.19
CA ASN A 141 15.41 -18.09 16.95
C ASN A 141 15.18 -18.04 18.46
N ILE A 142 14.27 -17.20 18.97
CA ILE A 142 13.92 -17.24 20.40
C ILE A 142 13.34 -18.61 20.76
N THR A 143 12.38 -19.10 19.97
CA THR A 143 11.71 -20.37 20.24
C THR A 143 12.69 -21.55 20.16
N ARG A 144 13.62 -21.56 19.18
CA ARG A 144 14.62 -22.63 19.08
C ARG A 144 15.53 -22.67 20.32
N GLU A 145 15.99 -21.52 20.80
CA GLU A 145 16.91 -21.39 21.93
C GLU A 145 16.20 -21.74 23.25
N PHE A 146 14.91 -21.39 23.36
CA PHE A 146 14.10 -21.70 24.53
C PHE A 146 13.93 -23.22 24.74
N PHE A 147 13.69 -23.97 23.66
CA PHE A 147 13.43 -25.41 23.73
C PHE A 147 14.68 -26.28 23.57
N ASP A 148 15.84 -25.71 23.25
CA ASP A 148 17.10 -26.46 23.18
C ASP A 148 17.57 -26.82 24.61
N PRO A 149 17.67 -28.12 24.95
CA PRO A 149 18.16 -28.56 26.26
C PRO A 149 19.66 -28.30 26.46
N LEU A 150 20.41 -28.13 25.37
CA LEU A 150 21.86 -27.89 25.39
C LEU A 150 22.22 -26.40 25.39
N TYR A 151 21.24 -25.50 25.28
CA TYR A 151 21.49 -24.06 25.26
C TYR A 151 21.92 -23.56 26.66
N PRO A 152 23.17 -23.11 26.82
CA PRO A 152 23.71 -22.73 28.13
C PRO A 152 23.39 -21.27 28.52
N GLY A 153 22.77 -20.50 27.62
CA GLY A 153 22.49 -19.09 27.79
C GLY A 153 21.15 -18.80 28.45
N THR A 154 20.90 -17.51 28.73
CA THR A 154 19.62 -17.03 29.23
C THR A 154 18.51 -17.31 28.21
N LYS A 155 17.44 -17.97 28.65
CA LYS A 155 16.26 -18.23 27.83
C LYS A 155 15.38 -16.98 27.76
N TYR A 156 14.81 -16.74 26.59
CA TYR A 156 13.97 -15.59 26.33
C TYR A 156 12.57 -16.02 25.89
N GLU A 157 11.59 -15.19 26.22
CA GLU A 157 10.21 -15.25 25.76
C GLU A 157 9.96 -14.19 24.68
N LEU A 158 8.89 -14.41 23.91
CA LEU A 158 8.49 -13.51 22.83
C LEU A 158 7.99 -12.18 23.41
N GLY A 159 8.68 -11.09 23.09
CA GLY A 159 8.31 -9.76 23.57
C GLY A 159 7.08 -9.18 22.85
N PRO A 160 6.37 -8.23 23.48
CA PRO A 160 5.19 -7.56 22.91
C PRO A 160 5.47 -6.87 21.56
N ALA A 161 6.71 -6.42 21.30
CA ALA A 161 7.06 -5.78 20.03
C ALA A 161 6.89 -6.74 18.84
N LEU A 162 7.08 -8.05 19.02
CA LEU A 162 6.90 -9.01 17.94
C LEU A 162 5.44 -9.07 17.50
N TYR A 163 4.49 -9.16 18.43
CA TYR A 163 3.06 -9.16 18.10
C TYR A 163 2.61 -7.86 17.41
N LEU A 164 3.17 -6.73 17.84
CA LEU A 164 2.97 -5.45 17.17
C LEU A 164 3.50 -5.49 15.73
N GLY A 165 4.70 -6.03 15.51
CA GLY A 165 5.32 -6.17 14.20
C GLY A 165 4.58 -7.11 13.25
N TRP A 166 4.05 -8.23 13.75
CA TRP A 166 3.17 -9.14 12.99
C TRP A 166 1.91 -8.42 12.51
N SER A 167 1.26 -7.68 13.43
CA SER A 167 0.06 -6.90 13.14
C SER A 167 0.35 -5.79 12.11
N ALA A 168 1.46 -5.07 12.29
CA ALA A 168 1.92 -4.01 11.40
C ALA A 168 2.18 -4.53 9.97
N SER A 169 2.86 -5.66 9.88
CA SER A 169 3.19 -6.32 8.61
C SER A 169 1.93 -6.79 7.89
N LEU A 170 0.97 -7.36 8.61
CA LEU A 170 -0.32 -7.79 8.05
C LEU A 170 -1.14 -6.59 7.53
N LEU A 171 -1.22 -5.50 8.31
CA LEU A 171 -1.90 -4.28 7.88
C LEU A 171 -1.27 -3.67 6.62
N ALA A 172 0.07 -3.65 6.53
CA ALA A 172 0.78 -3.19 5.35
C ALA A 172 0.48 -4.06 4.11
N ILE A 173 0.47 -5.39 4.25
CA ILE A 173 0.13 -6.32 3.16
C ILE A 173 -1.31 -6.12 2.72
N LEU A 174 -2.27 -6.13 3.64
CA LEU A 174 -3.69 -5.97 3.33
C LEU A 174 -3.98 -4.61 2.70
N GLY A 175 -3.41 -3.53 3.25
CA GLY A 175 -3.53 -2.19 2.68
C GLY A 175 -2.95 -2.10 1.28
N GLY A 176 -1.78 -2.71 1.05
CA GLY A 176 -1.16 -2.81 -0.27
C GLY A 176 -1.98 -3.63 -1.28
N VAL A 177 -2.59 -4.73 -0.86
CA VAL A 177 -3.52 -5.52 -1.70
C VAL A 177 -4.76 -4.71 -2.06
N CYS A 178 -5.35 -3.96 -1.11
CA CYS A 178 -6.47 -3.07 -1.40
C CYS A 178 -6.10 -2.01 -2.45
N LEU A 179 -4.91 -1.42 -2.36
CA LEU A 179 -4.37 -0.48 -3.34
C LEU A 179 -4.02 -1.13 -4.70
N GLY A 180 -3.63 -2.41 -4.71
CA GLY A 180 -3.27 -3.17 -5.92
C GLY A 180 -4.43 -3.90 -6.60
N SER A 181 -5.61 -4.00 -5.97
CA SER A 181 -6.73 -4.89 -6.33
C SER A 181 -7.36 -4.71 -7.73
N ARG A 182 -7.00 -3.68 -8.50
CA ARG A 182 -7.35 -3.58 -9.94
C ARG A 182 -6.21 -3.93 -10.89
N CYS A 183 -4.97 -3.99 -10.42
CA CYS A 183 -3.83 -4.46 -11.22
C CYS A 183 -3.85 -5.99 -11.37
N CYS A 184 -4.48 -6.69 -10.42
CA CYS A 184 -4.63 -8.16 -10.43
C CYS A 184 -5.94 -8.65 -11.08
N ARG A 185 -6.85 -7.76 -11.47
CA ARG A 185 -7.88 -8.10 -12.45
C ARG A 185 -7.22 -7.97 -13.82
N ALA A 186 -6.92 -9.11 -14.45
CA ALA A 186 -6.62 -9.12 -15.87
C ALA A 186 -7.68 -8.27 -16.60
N PRO A 187 -7.31 -7.46 -17.60
CA PRO A 187 -8.33 -6.91 -18.48
C PRO A 187 -9.08 -8.11 -19.05
N ASP A 188 -10.40 -8.17 -18.84
CA ASP A 188 -11.23 -9.13 -19.55
C ASP A 188 -10.94 -8.92 -21.04
N ALA A 189 -10.17 -9.84 -21.61
CA ALA A 189 -9.88 -9.90 -23.02
C ALA A 189 -11.15 -10.38 -23.72
N THR A 190 -12.10 -9.47 -23.86
CA THR A 190 -13.16 -9.60 -24.86
C THR A 190 -13.28 -8.26 -25.57
N PRO A 191 -12.54 -8.02 -26.66
CA PRO A 191 -13.01 -7.08 -27.64
C PRO A 191 -14.28 -7.71 -28.23
N ALA A 192 -15.45 -7.25 -27.78
CA ALA A 192 -16.68 -7.51 -28.51
C ALA A 192 -16.44 -7.07 -29.97
N PRO A 193 -16.66 -7.93 -30.98
CA PRO A 193 -16.48 -7.53 -32.36
C PRO A 193 -17.46 -6.38 -32.63
N ARG A 194 -16.93 -5.18 -32.87
CA ARG A 194 -17.71 -4.11 -33.48
C ARG A 194 -17.98 -4.56 -34.91
N LEU A 195 -19.14 -5.17 -35.15
CA LEU A 195 -19.63 -5.32 -36.52
C LEU A 195 -19.73 -3.91 -37.12
N PRO A 196 -19.10 -3.64 -38.28
CA PRO A 196 -19.38 -2.42 -39.01
C PRO A 196 -20.81 -2.50 -39.53
N TYR A 197 -21.67 -1.59 -39.07
CA TYR A 197 -22.96 -1.33 -39.69
C TYR A 197 -22.68 -0.59 -41.00
N ASP A 198 -22.67 -1.34 -42.10
CA ASP A 198 -22.55 -0.79 -43.45
C ASP A 198 -23.92 -0.27 -43.88
N ALA A 199 -24.14 1.03 -43.74
CA ALA A 199 -25.33 1.69 -44.28
C ALA A 199 -25.12 1.88 -45.79
N SER A 200 -25.47 0.85 -46.57
CA SER A 200 -25.47 0.94 -48.03
C SER A 200 -26.46 2.02 -48.49
N ALA A 201 -25.93 3.15 -48.95
CA ALA A 201 -26.69 4.16 -49.66
C ALA A 201 -27.20 3.57 -50.98
N VAL A 202 -28.50 3.27 -51.07
CA VAL A 202 -29.15 2.92 -52.32
C VAL A 202 -29.23 4.17 -53.20
N ARG A 203 -28.38 4.20 -54.23
CA ARG A 203 -28.38 5.20 -55.30
C ARG A 203 -29.25 4.67 -56.44
N SER A 204 -30.48 5.16 -56.58
CA SER A 204 -31.30 4.87 -57.76
C SER A 204 -30.84 5.73 -58.96
N PRO A 205 -30.70 5.17 -60.17
CA PRO A 205 -30.33 5.93 -61.36
C PRO A 205 -31.53 6.70 -61.94
N GLY A 206 -31.25 7.90 -62.45
CA GLY A 206 -32.26 8.81 -62.99
C GLY A 206 -32.91 8.35 -64.29
N LEU A 207 -34.09 8.92 -64.56
CA LEU A 207 -34.69 9.00 -65.88
C LEU A 207 -35.23 10.42 -66.09
N VAL A 208 -34.70 11.07 -67.11
CA VAL A 208 -35.10 12.35 -67.69
C VAL A 208 -36.43 12.14 -68.43
N ASP A 209 -37.42 13.02 -68.28
CA ASP A 209 -37.92 13.94 -69.34
C ASP A 209 -39.31 14.55 -69.03
N ARG A 210 -39.46 15.84 -69.42
CA ARG A 210 -40.67 16.63 -69.76
C ARG A 210 -41.98 16.53 -68.96
N LEU A 211 -42.43 17.65 -68.38
CA LEU A 211 -43.44 18.58 -68.96
C LEU A 211 -43.78 19.73 -67.95
N ARG A 212 -43.87 20.97 -68.46
CA ARG A 212 -44.49 22.18 -67.85
C ARG A 212 -45.90 22.33 -68.46
N PRO A 213 -46.78 23.30 -68.11
CA PRO A 213 -46.98 24.13 -66.89
C PRO A 213 -48.44 24.08 -66.35
N ALA A 214 -48.70 24.57 -65.14
CA ALA A 214 -49.95 25.29 -64.82
C ALA A 214 -49.84 26.06 -63.50
N ALA A 215 -50.36 27.28 -63.51
CA ALA A 215 -50.41 28.23 -62.40
C ALA A 215 -51.67 28.05 -61.55
N SER A 216 -51.61 28.46 -60.28
CA SER A 216 -52.72 29.09 -59.56
C SER A 216 -52.19 29.76 -58.29
N ASP A 217 -52.70 30.97 -58.08
CA ASP A 217 -52.39 31.95 -57.05
C ASP A 217 -52.73 31.47 -55.62
N GLU A 218 -52.08 32.04 -54.59
CA GLU A 218 -52.74 32.98 -53.67
C GLU A 218 -51.79 33.49 -52.56
N GLU A 219 -52.07 34.75 -52.20
CA GLU A 219 -51.47 35.69 -51.27
C GLU A 219 -51.32 35.21 -49.81
N GLY A 220 -50.36 35.79 -49.08
CA GLY A 220 -50.25 35.61 -47.63
C GLY A 220 -49.07 36.33 -46.98
N ASP A 221 -49.21 37.64 -46.83
CA ASP A 221 -48.32 38.56 -46.12
C ASP A 221 -48.16 38.19 -44.63
N SER A 222 -46.94 38.24 -44.09
CA SER A 222 -46.67 38.77 -42.74
C SER A 222 -45.18 38.70 -42.38
N THR A 223 -44.66 39.90 -42.18
CA THR A 223 -43.33 40.24 -41.70
C THR A 223 -43.23 39.94 -40.20
N PHE A 224 -42.21 39.20 -39.75
CA PHE A 224 -41.78 39.28 -38.34
C PHE A 224 -40.28 39.01 -38.15
N GLY A 225 -39.55 40.07 -37.81
CA GLY A 225 -38.50 40.02 -36.78
C GLY A 225 -37.08 39.61 -37.20
N LYS A 226 -36.36 40.51 -37.89
CA LYS A 226 -34.89 40.61 -37.78
C LYS A 226 -34.53 41.14 -36.39
N TYR A 227 -33.70 40.44 -35.63
CA TYR A 227 -32.80 41.08 -34.66
C TYR A 227 -31.40 40.42 -34.72
N GLY A 228 -30.41 41.23 -35.12
CA GLY A 228 -28.98 40.92 -35.11
C GLY A 228 -28.45 40.84 -33.67
N LYS A 229 -27.45 39.99 -33.40
CA LYS A 229 -26.02 40.30 -33.53
C LYS A 229 -25.64 41.68 -32.96
N ASN A 230 -25.04 41.65 -31.77
CA ASN A 230 -23.73 42.23 -31.38
C ASN A 230 -23.66 42.15 -29.84
N ALA A 231 -22.62 41.52 -29.26
CA ALA A 231 -21.52 42.16 -28.53
C ALA A 231 -22.00 42.75 -27.17
N TYR A 232 -21.39 42.62 -26.00
CA TYR A 232 -20.02 42.69 -25.43
C TYR A 232 -20.17 41.99 -24.03
N VAL A 233 -19.21 41.34 -23.37
CA VAL A 233 -17.90 41.71 -22.82
C VAL A 233 -17.25 40.41 -22.34
#